data_AF-A0AA90H215-F1
#
_entry.id   AF-A0AA90H215-F1
#
_cell.length_a   1.000
_cell.length_b   1.000
_cell.length_c   1.000
_cell.angle_alpha   90.00
_cell.angle_beta   90.00
_cell.angle_gamma   90.00
#
_symmetry.space_group_name_H-M   'P 1'
#
loop_
_entity.id
_entity.type
_entity.pdbx_description
1 polymer ?
#
loop_
_entity_poly.entity_id
_entity_poly.type
_entity_poly.pdbx_seq_one_letter_code
_entity_poly.pdbx_strand_id
1 'polypeptide(L)'
;MKRNMPEVQPAASDTTRSRGEGTVSLAAFKRRVAVGQRVAVVNNLYPRLSGERTVDQVQTRRLATRAEDDGVWWADWPKASLARVEGNTLHFLSDADPRRVIFSYTFHFDAGN
;
A
#
# COMPACT_ATOMS: atom_id res chain seq x y z
N MET A 1 68.43 5.90 6.09
CA MET A 1 67.15 6.62 5.84
C MET A 1 66.09 5.58 5.46
N LYS A 2 65.21 5.20 6.39
CA LYS A 2 64.11 4.25 6.15
C LYS A 2 62.83 5.08 6.00
N ARG A 3 62.14 4.96 4.86
CA ARG A 3 60.91 5.71 4.55
C ARG A 3 59.73 5.04 5.26
N ASN A 4 59.00 5.80 6.07
CA ASN A 4 57.72 5.39 6.63
C ASN A 4 56.70 5.31 5.50
N MET A 5 56.10 4.13 5.30
CA MET A 5 54.90 3.98 4.48
C MET A 5 53.68 4.45 5.28
N PRO A 6 52.74 5.20 4.69
CA PRO A 6 51.49 5.55 5.35
C PRO A 6 50.55 4.35 5.39
N GLU A 7 50.00 4.11 6.57
CA GLU A 7 48.99 3.11 6.87
C GLU A 7 47.69 3.46 6.13
N VAL A 8 47.28 2.62 5.17
CA VAL A 8 46.02 2.78 4.44
C VAL A 8 44.89 2.34 5.38
N GLN A 9 44.17 3.32 5.93
CA GLN A 9 42.91 3.06 6.65
C GLN A 9 41.90 2.48 5.65
N PRO A 10 41.25 1.33 5.94
CA PRO A 10 40.17 0.86 5.10
C PRO A 10 39.01 1.85 5.18
N ALA A 11 38.56 2.31 4.01
CA ALA A 11 37.39 3.14 3.85
C ALA A 11 36.22 2.55 4.65
N ALA A 12 35.66 3.36 5.56
CA ALA A 12 34.40 3.06 6.20
C ALA A 12 33.40 2.75 5.08
N SER A 13 33.02 1.47 4.99
CA SER A 13 31.90 1.05 4.17
C SER A 13 30.69 1.72 4.79
N ASP A 14 30.32 2.85 4.22
CA ASP A 14 29.09 3.55 4.48
C ASP A 14 27.97 2.61 4.03
N THR A 15 27.64 1.68 4.92
CA THR A 15 26.44 0.87 4.85
C THR A 15 25.32 1.87 5.05
N THR A 16 24.97 2.54 3.96
CA THR A 16 23.69 3.20 3.82
C THR A 16 22.68 2.10 4.15
N ARG A 17 22.22 2.10 5.41
CA ARG A 17 21.03 1.39 5.80
C ARG A 17 19.99 1.91 4.84
N SER A 18 19.63 1.08 3.86
CA SER A 18 18.38 1.25 3.12
C SER A 18 17.33 1.50 4.19
N ARG A 19 16.88 2.76 4.29
CA ARG A 19 15.65 3.10 5.00
C ARG A 19 14.64 2.11 4.44
N GLY A 20 14.23 1.14 5.24
CA GLY A 20 13.05 0.36 4.91
C GLY A 20 11.98 1.39 4.59
N GLU A 21 11.48 1.37 3.36
CA GLU A 21 10.30 2.15 2.99
C GLU A 21 9.29 1.91 4.10
N GLY A 22 9.00 2.96 4.88
CA GLY A 22 8.33 2.81 6.17
C GLY A 22 7.01 2.09 5.96
N THR A 23 6.85 0.92 6.58
CA THR A 23 5.59 0.17 6.49
C THR A 23 4.46 1.05 7.02
N VAL A 24 3.61 1.54 6.12
CA VAL A 24 2.49 2.41 6.49
C VAL A 24 1.44 1.55 7.21
N SER A 25 1.05 1.94 8.42
CA SER A 25 -0.01 1.22 9.14
C SER A 25 -1.36 1.34 8.41
N LEU A 26 -2.24 0.34 8.56
CA LEU A 26 -3.59 0.41 7.99
C LEU A 26 -4.37 1.65 8.45
N ALA A 27 -4.18 2.08 9.71
CA ALA A 27 -4.82 3.28 10.23
C ALA A 27 -4.30 4.55 9.55
N ALA A 28 -2.98 4.67 9.35
CA ALA A 28 -2.38 5.78 8.62
C ALA A 28 -2.81 5.78 7.14
N PHE A 29 -2.89 4.61 6.52
CA PHE A 29 -3.36 4.44 5.16
C PHE A 29 -4.80 4.96 4.99
N LYS A 30 -5.73 4.52 5.85
CA LYS A 30 -7.14 4.94 5.80
C LYS A 30 -7.33 6.45 5.88
N ARG A 31 -6.48 7.15 6.64
CA ARG A 31 -6.54 8.63 6.76
C ARG A 31 -6.19 9.38 5.47
N ARG A 32 -5.50 8.73 4.54
CA ARG A 32 -5.13 9.30 3.23
C ARG A 32 -6.24 9.15 2.19
N VAL A 33 -7.20 8.26 2.44
CA VAL A 33 -8.31 7.97 1.52
C VAL A 33 -9.36 9.07 1.60
N ALA A 34 -9.70 9.65 0.46
CA ALA A 34 -10.66 10.74 0.33
C ALA A 34 -11.70 10.46 -0.77
N VAL A 35 -12.89 11.02 -0.60
CA VAL A 35 -13.94 10.98 -1.62
C VAL A 35 -13.47 11.67 -2.90
N GLY A 36 -13.81 11.10 -4.06
CA GLY A 36 -13.38 11.59 -5.37
C GLY A 36 -12.03 11.03 -5.84
N GLN A 37 -11.27 10.36 -4.97
CA GLN A 37 -10.00 9.75 -5.39
C GLN A 37 -10.23 8.57 -6.33
N ARG A 38 -9.36 8.48 -7.34
CA ARG A 38 -9.28 7.28 -8.20
C ARG A 38 -8.59 6.14 -7.45
N VAL A 39 -9.12 4.95 -7.66
CA VAL A 39 -8.60 3.71 -7.10
C VAL A 39 -8.67 2.60 -8.16
N ALA A 40 -7.53 1.98 -8.41
CA ALA A 40 -7.47 0.77 -9.21
C ALA A 40 -7.76 -0.43 -8.32
N VAL A 41 -8.63 -1.32 -8.77
CA VAL A 41 -9.10 -2.47 -8.01
C VAL A 41 -8.71 -3.76 -8.70
N VAL A 42 -8.08 -4.68 -7.96
CA VAL A 42 -7.76 -6.02 -8.44
C VAL A 42 -8.44 -7.04 -7.54
N ASN A 43 -9.35 -7.83 -8.09
CA ASN A 43 -10.07 -8.88 -7.37
C ASN A 43 -9.67 -10.27 -7.89
N ASN A 44 -8.87 -10.99 -7.11
CA ASN A 44 -8.35 -12.31 -7.49
C ASN A 44 -9.41 -13.41 -7.38
N LEU A 45 -10.50 -13.18 -6.64
CA LEU A 45 -11.60 -14.14 -6.50
C LEU A 45 -12.65 -13.95 -7.61
N TYR A 46 -12.90 -12.70 -7.99
CA TYR A 46 -13.87 -12.33 -9.01
C TYR A 46 -13.25 -11.33 -10.00
N PRO A 47 -12.42 -11.78 -10.95
CA PRO A 47 -11.65 -10.90 -11.84
C PRO A 47 -12.51 -9.88 -12.59
N ARG A 48 -13.74 -10.23 -12.95
CA ARG A 48 -14.72 -9.34 -13.60
C ARG A 48 -15.07 -8.08 -12.79
N LEU A 49 -14.82 -8.08 -11.48
CA LEU A 49 -15.06 -6.95 -10.58
C LEU A 49 -13.81 -6.07 -10.40
N SER A 50 -12.72 -6.40 -11.08
CA SER A 50 -11.51 -5.58 -11.15
C SER A 50 -11.72 -4.41 -12.10
N GLY A 51 -10.98 -3.33 -11.89
CA GLY A 51 -11.03 -2.15 -12.76
C GLY A 51 -10.83 -0.85 -12.01
N GLU A 52 -10.85 0.23 -12.79
CA GLU A 52 -10.78 1.60 -12.29
C GLU A 52 -12.09 2.01 -11.64
N ARG A 53 -11.99 2.62 -10.47
CA ARG A 53 -13.13 3.10 -9.68
C ARG A 53 -12.80 4.45 -9.04
N THR A 54 -13.83 5.14 -8.57
CA THR A 54 -13.71 6.37 -7.77
C THR A 54 -14.25 6.13 -6.37
N VAL A 55 -13.58 6.64 -5.35
CA VAL A 55 -14.07 6.62 -3.97
C VAL A 55 -15.33 7.48 -3.87
N ASP A 56 -16.45 6.84 -3.54
CA ASP A 56 -17.76 7.49 -3.44
C ASP A 56 -18.02 7.98 -2.01
N GLN A 57 -17.74 7.14 -1.02
CA GLN A 57 -17.89 7.45 0.41
C GLN A 57 -16.83 6.74 1.24
N VAL A 58 -16.37 7.40 2.31
CA VAL A 58 -15.46 6.82 3.30
C VAL A 58 -16.15 6.79 4.66
N GLN A 59 -16.29 5.60 5.23
CA GLN A 59 -16.83 5.40 6.57
C GLN A 59 -15.78 4.74 7.48
N THR A 60 -16.01 4.80 8.80
CA THR A 60 -15.10 4.20 9.79
C THR A 60 -14.86 2.70 9.55
N ARG A 61 -15.88 1.97 9.08
CA ARG A 61 -15.81 0.51 8.86
C ARG A 61 -15.85 0.09 7.38
N ARG A 62 -16.21 0.99 6.47
CA ARG A 62 -16.50 0.66 5.07
C ARG A 62 -15.96 1.71 4.11
N LEU A 63 -15.73 1.28 2.89
CA LEU A 63 -15.43 2.12 1.73
C LEU A 63 -16.46 1.85 0.64
N ALA A 64 -17.08 2.90 0.12
CA ALA A 64 -17.85 2.83 -1.11
C ALA A 64 -16.98 3.27 -2.28
N THR A 65 -16.99 2.48 -3.35
CA THR A 65 -16.35 2.82 -4.62
C THR A 65 -17.33 2.69 -5.76
N ARG A 66 -17.26 3.57 -6.75
CA ARG A 66 -18.14 3.58 -7.91
C ARG A 66 -17.35 3.32 -9.18
N ALA A 67 -17.82 2.42 -10.03
CA ALA A 67 -17.39 2.29 -11.41
C ALA A 67 -18.44 2.97 -12.32
N GLU A 68 -18.04 3.44 -13.50
CA GLU A 68 -18.94 4.14 -14.43
C GLU A 68 -20.13 3.24 -14.84
N ASP A 69 -19.86 1.96 -15.14
CA ASP A 69 -20.87 1.04 -15.67
C ASP A 69 -21.52 0.11 -14.61
N ASP A 70 -20.91 0.00 -13.43
CA ASP A 70 -21.23 -1.06 -12.44
C ASP A 70 -21.79 -0.51 -11.11
N GLY A 71 -21.96 0.82 -11.01
CA GLY A 71 -22.53 1.48 -9.84
C GLY A 71 -21.66 1.41 -8.58
N VAL A 72 -22.29 1.60 -7.43
CA VAL A 72 -21.61 1.69 -6.12
C VAL A 72 -21.41 0.30 -5.50
N TRP A 73 -20.19 0.01 -5.08
CA TRP A 73 -19.83 -1.18 -4.33
C TRP A 73 -19.26 -0.82 -2.97
N TRP A 74 -19.69 -1.57 -1.95
CA TRP A 74 -19.22 -1.46 -0.58
C TRP A 74 -18.26 -2.59 -0.23
N ALA A 75 -17.10 -2.21 0.33
CA ALA A 75 -16.16 -3.13 0.96
C ALA A 75 -15.95 -2.75 2.43
N ASP A 76 -15.98 -3.74 3.32
CA ASP A 76 -15.54 -3.55 4.71
C ASP A 76 -14.03 -3.36 4.74
N TRP A 77 -13.54 -2.45 5.58
CA TRP A 77 -12.11 -2.35 5.80
C TRP A 77 -11.58 -3.65 6.44
N PRO A 78 -10.41 -4.15 6.02
CA PRO A 78 -9.86 -5.37 6.59
C PRO A 78 -9.46 -5.13 8.05
N LYS A 79 -9.45 -6.21 8.84
CA LYS A 79 -8.76 -6.21 10.14
C LYS A 79 -7.27 -5.97 9.90
N ALA A 80 -6.57 -5.36 10.86
CA ALA A 80 -5.12 -5.09 10.70
C ALA A 80 -4.30 -6.37 10.44
N SER A 81 -4.69 -7.51 11.00
CA SER A 81 -4.07 -8.82 10.76
C SER A 81 -4.35 -9.42 9.38
N LEU A 82 -5.34 -8.89 8.66
CA LEU A 82 -5.75 -9.34 7.32
C LEU A 82 -5.49 -8.26 6.26
N ALA A 83 -4.60 -7.34 6.58
CA ALA A 83 -4.24 -6.21 5.73
C ALA A 83 -2.73 -6.17 5.56
N ARG A 84 -2.29 -5.92 4.33
CA ARG A 84 -0.90 -5.56 4.04
C ARG A 84 -0.89 -4.27 3.25
N VAL A 85 -0.08 -3.31 3.69
CA VAL A 85 0.04 -2.01 3.03
C VAL A 85 1.43 -1.91 2.41
N GLU A 86 1.46 -1.63 1.10
CA GLU A 86 2.67 -1.47 0.32
C GLU A 86 2.56 -0.15 -0.46
N GLY A 87 3.22 0.90 0.05
CA GLY A 87 3.14 2.25 -0.53
C GLY A 87 1.70 2.81 -0.54
N ASN A 88 1.10 2.82 -1.74
CA ASN A 88 -0.26 3.30 -1.99
C ASN A 88 -1.28 2.16 -2.18
N THR A 89 -0.84 0.92 -2.00
CA THR A 89 -1.66 -0.27 -2.19
C THR A 89 -2.06 -0.87 -0.86
N LEU A 90 -3.36 -1.13 -0.70
CA LEU A 90 -3.92 -1.92 0.38
C LEU A 90 -4.30 -3.30 -0.16
N HIS A 91 -3.61 -4.33 0.31
CA HIS A 91 -3.93 -5.72 0.05
C HIS A 91 -4.79 -6.29 1.17
N PHE A 92 -5.81 -7.04 0.76
CA PHE A 92 -6.68 -7.82 1.62
C PHE A 92 -6.22 -9.26 1.55
N LEU A 93 -5.95 -9.83 2.73
CA LEU A 93 -5.41 -11.17 2.87
C LEU A 93 -6.55 -12.16 3.15
N SER A 94 -6.38 -13.40 2.70
CA SER A 94 -7.30 -14.49 3.04
C SER A 94 -7.21 -14.82 4.52
N ASP A 95 -8.35 -14.98 5.18
CA ASP A 95 -8.40 -15.45 6.59
C ASP A 95 -7.91 -16.91 6.70
N ALA A 96 -8.11 -17.71 5.66
CA ALA A 96 -7.63 -19.10 5.60
C ALA A 96 -6.13 -19.23 5.29
N ASP A 97 -5.54 -18.23 4.64
CA ASP A 97 -4.11 -18.17 4.35
C ASP A 97 -3.65 -16.70 4.28
N PRO A 98 -3.11 -16.16 5.39
CA PRO A 98 -2.68 -14.77 5.46
C PRO A 98 -1.55 -14.39 4.48
N ARG A 99 -0.94 -15.34 3.77
CA ARG A 99 0.04 -15.04 2.71
C ARG A 99 -0.62 -14.73 1.37
N ARG A 100 -1.87 -15.18 1.19
CA ARG A 100 -2.61 -15.03 -0.06
C ARG A 100 -3.37 -13.71 -0.10
N VAL A 101 -3.04 -12.88 -1.08
CA VAL A 101 -3.83 -11.68 -1.43
C VAL A 101 -5.05 -12.10 -2.23
N ILE A 102 -6.24 -11.77 -1.73
CA ILE A 102 -7.51 -12.05 -2.41
C ILE A 102 -8.04 -10.85 -3.17
N PHE A 103 -7.62 -9.66 -2.77
CA PHE A 103 -8.17 -8.40 -3.24
C PHE A 103 -7.19 -7.25 -2.96
N SER A 104 -7.09 -6.27 -3.85
CA SER A 104 -6.21 -5.11 -3.67
C SER A 104 -6.86 -3.81 -4.14
N TYR A 105 -6.58 -2.74 -3.41
CA TYR A 105 -6.85 -1.37 -3.80
C TYR A 105 -5.55 -0.59 -3.96
N THR A 106 -5.32 -0.01 -5.13
CA THR A 106 -4.20 0.90 -5.38
C THR A 106 -4.76 2.31 -5.53
N PHE A 107 -4.51 3.16 -4.55
CA PHE A 107 -5.02 4.53 -4.56
C PHE A 107 -4.03 5.46 -5.27
N HIS A 108 -4.57 6.37 -6.08
CA HIS A 108 -3.80 7.46 -6.67
C HIS A 108 -3.78 8.61 -5.66
N PHE A 109 -2.96 8.47 -4.62
CA PHE A 109 -2.69 9.60 -3.73
C PHE A 109 -1.84 10.60 -4.51
N ASP A 110 -2.35 11.81 -4.68
CA ASP A 110 -1.58 12.89 -5.31
C ASP A 110 -0.23 13.02 -4.59
N ALA A 111 0.84 13.07 -5.38
CA ALA A 111 2.19 13.28 -4.88
C ALA A 111 2.33 14.76 -4.45
N GLY A 112 1.66 15.15 -3.37
CA GLY A 112 1.71 16.54 -2.91
C GLY A 112 0.65 16.88 -1.89
N ASN A 113 1.04 16.78 -0.62
CA ASN A 113 0.81 17.87 0.31
C ASN A 113 2.04 18.00 1.22
#